data_AF-A0A955EWY8-F1
#
_entry.id   AF-A0A955EWY8-F1
#
_cell.length_a   1.000
_cell.length_b   1.000
_cell.length_c   1.000
_cell.angle_alpha   90.00
_cell.angle_beta   90.00
_cell.angle_gamma   90.00
#
_symmetry.space_group_name_H-M   'P 1'
#
loop_
_entity.id
_entity.type
_entity.pdbx_description
1 polymer ?
#
loop_
_entity_poly.entity_id
_entity_poly.type
_entity_poly.pdbx_seq_one_letter_code
_entity_poly.pdbx_strand_id
1 'polypeptide(L)'
;MQPKTTAEIEVMRRSGYILASVLEKIRHEARAGMTPKDISALAATETEKLGGKPAFKGFEGFPDIICISNNNEVQHSIPSGVPFKNGDIVNFDYGVIVDGMVTDAGLTICIGGKPDKAGARLLKGTEEALYAGIAMVREGARVGDISAAIEKILRAHDLGIVRELVGHGVGHELHESPEIPNYGRAGTGMVLRAGMTIAIEPITTLGSRKIFQAHDGWTLLTVDGSRSAQFEHTVLVTPRGYEILTQV
;
A
#
# COMPACT_ATOMS: atom_id res chain seq x y z
N MET A 1 6.93 17.54 5.97
CA MET A 1 5.74 17.21 6.78
C MET A 1 5.76 17.96 8.11
N GLN A 2 4.62 18.47 8.55
CA GLN A 2 4.44 18.87 9.95
C GLN A 2 4.02 17.66 10.79
N PRO A 3 4.63 17.41 11.97
CA PRO A 3 4.13 16.41 12.90
C PRO A 3 2.67 16.66 13.26
N LYS A 4 1.88 15.59 13.31
CA LYS A 4 0.48 15.62 13.68
C LYS A 4 0.35 15.85 15.17
N THR A 5 -0.65 16.63 15.55
CA THR A 5 -1.07 16.83 16.94
C THR A 5 -1.64 15.53 17.51
N THR A 6 -1.71 15.42 18.84
CA THR A 6 -2.34 14.26 19.49
C THR A 6 -3.77 14.03 19.03
N ALA A 7 -4.55 15.09 18.85
CA ALA A 7 -5.94 14.98 18.38
C ALA A 7 -6.03 14.43 16.95
N GLU A 8 -5.18 14.92 16.03
CA GLU A 8 -5.09 14.40 14.67
C GLU A 8 -4.66 12.93 14.63
N ILE A 9 -3.73 12.54 15.50
CA ILE A 9 -3.29 11.14 15.62
C ILE A 9 -4.44 10.23 16.07
N GLU A 10 -5.28 10.65 17.03
CA GLU A 10 -6.45 9.85 17.42
C GLU A 10 -7.45 9.70 16.27
N VAL A 11 -7.65 10.75 15.46
CA VAL A 11 -8.46 10.67 14.25
C VAL A 11 -7.86 9.70 13.25
N MET A 12 -6.54 9.75 13.03
CA MET A 12 -5.84 8.81 12.14
C MET A 12 -5.90 7.36 12.63
N ARG A 13 -5.88 7.10 13.94
CA ARG A 13 -6.11 5.75 14.48
C ARG A 13 -7.50 5.23 14.12
N ARG A 14 -8.53 6.08 14.25
CA ARG A 14 -9.89 5.70 13.84
C ARG A 14 -9.96 5.46 12.33
N SER A 15 -9.38 6.35 11.53
CA SER A 15 -9.30 6.17 10.07
C SER A 15 -8.60 4.85 9.69
N GLY A 16 -7.46 4.57 10.33
CA GLY A 16 -6.68 3.37 10.07
C GLY A 16 -7.38 2.08 10.50
N TYR A 17 -8.12 2.10 11.60
CA TYR A 17 -8.98 0.98 12.00
C TYR A 17 -10.06 0.67 10.96
N ILE A 18 -10.71 1.70 10.41
CA ILE A 18 -11.72 1.53 9.35
C ILE A 18 -11.08 0.91 8.12
N LEU A 19 -9.96 1.48 7.66
CA LEU A 19 -9.21 1.00 6.51
C LEU A 19 -8.79 -0.47 6.68
N ALA A 20 -8.19 -0.81 7.81
CA ALA A 20 -7.77 -2.17 8.13
C ALA A 20 -8.96 -3.14 8.19
N SER A 21 -10.09 -2.71 8.76
CA SER A 21 -11.33 -3.52 8.78
C SER A 21 -11.86 -3.80 7.37
N VAL A 22 -11.77 -2.82 6.47
CA VAL A 22 -12.17 -2.97 5.06
C VAL A 22 -11.25 -3.96 4.34
N LEU A 23 -9.93 -3.80 4.46
CA LEU A 23 -8.96 -4.71 3.83
C LEU A 23 -9.08 -6.15 4.37
N GLU A 24 -9.33 -6.32 5.67
CA GLU A 24 -9.52 -7.67 6.25
C GLU A 24 -10.83 -8.31 5.77
N LYS A 25 -11.90 -7.51 5.63
CA LYS A 25 -13.14 -7.99 5.01
C LYS A 25 -12.91 -8.41 3.56
N ILE A 26 -12.15 -7.64 2.79
CA ILE A 26 -11.76 -8.00 1.42
C ILE A 26 -10.96 -9.31 1.41
N ARG A 27 -9.96 -9.46 2.30
CA ARG A 27 -9.17 -10.69 2.44
C ARG A 27 -10.04 -11.92 2.64
N HIS A 28 -11.10 -11.81 3.45
CA HIS A 28 -12.00 -12.92 3.74
C HIS A 28 -13.02 -13.20 2.63
N GLU A 29 -13.48 -12.18 1.91
CA GLU A 29 -14.58 -12.33 0.95
C GLU A 29 -14.11 -12.50 -0.49
N ALA A 30 -12.95 -11.96 -0.86
CA ALA A 30 -12.42 -12.02 -2.22
C ALA A 30 -12.17 -13.47 -2.66
N ARG A 31 -12.84 -13.88 -3.75
CA ARG A 31 -12.83 -15.25 -4.25
C ARG A 31 -13.01 -15.27 -5.76
N ALA A 32 -12.64 -16.40 -6.37
CA ALA A 32 -12.82 -16.60 -7.81
C ALA A 32 -14.29 -16.37 -8.21
N GLY A 33 -14.50 -15.71 -9.35
CA GLY A 33 -15.81 -15.33 -9.84
C GLY A 33 -16.31 -13.96 -9.39
N MET A 34 -15.75 -13.37 -8.32
CA MET A 34 -15.98 -11.94 -8.03
C MET A 34 -15.18 -11.06 -9.00
N THR A 35 -15.68 -9.88 -9.28
CA THR A 35 -14.99 -8.85 -10.05
C THR A 35 -14.36 -7.81 -9.13
N PRO A 36 -13.33 -7.06 -9.58
CA PRO A 36 -12.86 -5.87 -8.88
C PRO A 36 -14.00 -4.87 -8.55
N LYS A 37 -15.00 -4.73 -9.42
CA LYS A 37 -16.18 -3.88 -9.14
C LYS A 37 -17.02 -4.38 -7.96
N ASP A 38 -17.17 -5.70 -7.79
CA ASP A 38 -17.84 -6.26 -6.61
C ASP A 38 -17.07 -5.93 -5.33
N ILE A 39 -15.74 -5.97 -5.38
CA ILE A 39 -14.87 -5.59 -4.26
C ILE A 39 -14.97 -4.09 -3.97
N SER A 40 -14.98 -3.23 -4.98
CA SER A 40 -15.21 -1.79 -4.80
C SER A 40 -16.55 -1.51 -4.11
N ALA A 41 -17.64 -2.17 -4.53
CA ALA A 41 -18.95 -2.03 -3.87
C ALA A 41 -18.94 -2.50 -2.41
N LEU A 42 -18.22 -3.58 -2.12
CA LEU A 42 -18.03 -4.09 -0.75
C LEU A 42 -17.24 -3.08 0.11
N ALA A 43 -16.15 -2.53 -0.42
CA ALA A 43 -15.32 -1.54 0.26
C ALA A 43 -16.13 -0.27 0.58
N ALA A 44 -16.94 0.20 -0.37
CA ALA A 44 -17.82 1.36 -0.18
C ALA A 44 -18.79 1.13 0.99
N THR A 45 -19.46 -0.03 0.99
CA THR A 45 -20.47 -0.38 2.00
C THR A 45 -19.86 -0.46 3.40
N GLU A 46 -18.71 -1.15 3.55
CA GLU A 46 -18.09 -1.31 4.87
C GLU A 46 -17.50 0.02 5.37
N THR A 47 -16.93 0.83 4.48
CA THR A 47 -16.40 2.16 4.83
C THR A 47 -17.49 3.09 5.34
N GLU A 48 -18.63 3.16 4.65
CA GLU A 48 -19.78 3.97 5.08
C GLU A 48 -20.32 3.50 6.43
N LYS A 49 -20.50 2.18 6.60
CA LYS A 49 -20.98 1.57 7.84
C LYS A 49 -20.09 1.91 9.05
N LEU A 50 -18.78 2.01 8.86
CA LEU A 50 -17.83 2.35 9.92
C LEU A 50 -17.61 3.86 10.08
N GLY A 51 -18.24 4.70 9.25
CA GLY A 51 -18.20 6.16 9.36
C GLY A 51 -17.01 6.83 8.67
N GLY A 52 -16.36 6.15 7.71
CA GLY A 52 -15.27 6.69 6.90
C GLY A 52 -15.75 7.21 5.54
N LYS A 53 -14.84 7.82 4.78
CA LYS A 53 -15.02 8.18 3.36
C LYS A 53 -13.84 7.67 2.54
N PRO A 54 -14.05 7.23 1.29
CA PRO A 54 -12.94 6.84 0.40
C PRO A 54 -12.07 8.04 0.04
N ALA A 55 -10.76 7.90 0.11
CA ALA A 55 -9.81 8.97 -0.21
C ALA A 55 -9.53 9.11 -1.71
N PHE A 56 -9.61 8.01 -2.47
CA PHE A 56 -9.15 8.00 -3.87
C PHE A 56 -10.18 8.58 -4.85
N LYS A 57 -11.46 8.67 -4.45
CA LYS A 57 -12.54 9.08 -5.36
C LYS A 57 -12.34 10.51 -5.85
N GLY A 58 -12.05 10.67 -7.14
CA GLY A 58 -11.81 11.96 -7.77
C GLY A 58 -10.42 12.54 -7.51
N PHE A 59 -9.56 11.86 -6.75
CA PHE A 59 -8.16 12.26 -6.55
C PHE A 59 -7.43 12.27 -7.89
N GLU A 60 -6.98 13.45 -8.34
CA GLU A 60 -6.42 13.68 -9.68
C GLU A 60 -7.29 13.14 -10.84
N GLY A 61 -8.60 13.00 -10.62
CA GLY A 61 -9.55 12.44 -11.59
C GLY A 61 -9.71 10.92 -11.55
N PHE A 62 -9.19 10.22 -10.52
CA PHE A 62 -9.34 8.77 -10.39
C PHE A 62 -10.83 8.41 -10.30
N PRO A 63 -11.32 7.47 -11.12
CA PRO A 63 -12.75 7.28 -11.31
C PRO A 63 -13.43 6.41 -10.25
N ASP A 64 -12.67 5.69 -9.42
CA ASP A 64 -13.20 4.72 -8.45
C ASP A 64 -12.77 5.07 -7.02
N ILE A 65 -13.07 4.23 -6.04
CA ILE A 65 -12.74 4.45 -4.63
C ILE A 65 -11.53 3.65 -4.15
N ILE A 66 -11.18 2.58 -4.86
CA ILE A 66 -10.14 1.60 -4.51
C ILE A 66 -9.35 1.24 -5.77
N CYS A 67 -8.04 1.04 -5.62
CA CYS A 67 -7.18 0.50 -6.66
C CYS A 67 -7.12 -1.03 -6.51
N ILE A 68 -7.34 -1.76 -7.60
CA ILE A 68 -7.32 -3.23 -7.59
C ILE A 68 -6.48 -3.75 -8.74
N SER A 69 -5.25 -4.15 -8.43
CA SER A 69 -4.23 -4.52 -9.42
C SER A 69 -4.07 -6.04 -9.46
N ASN A 70 -4.50 -6.68 -10.55
CA ASN A 70 -4.42 -8.12 -10.77
C ASN A 70 -3.17 -8.53 -11.57
N ASN A 71 -2.39 -9.47 -11.03
CA ASN A 71 -1.25 -10.11 -11.66
C ASN A 71 -0.17 -9.12 -12.12
N ASN A 72 -0.11 -8.77 -13.42
CA ASN A 72 0.92 -7.90 -13.99
C ASN A 72 0.58 -6.40 -13.91
N GLU A 73 -0.60 -6.09 -13.40
CA GLU A 73 -0.97 -4.77 -12.93
C GLU A 73 -0.19 -4.46 -11.64
N VAL A 74 0.57 -3.37 -11.68
CA VAL A 74 1.51 -2.97 -10.64
C VAL A 74 0.81 -2.15 -9.57
N GLN A 75 0.14 -1.07 -9.99
CA GLN A 75 -0.59 -0.15 -9.14
C GLN A 75 -1.62 0.67 -9.94
N HIS A 76 -2.51 1.34 -9.22
CA HIS A 76 -3.51 2.31 -9.74
C HIS A 76 -4.53 1.74 -10.72
N SER A 77 -4.72 0.42 -10.73
CA SER A 77 -5.68 -0.23 -11.59
C SER A 77 -7.11 0.12 -11.23
N ILE A 78 -7.85 0.59 -12.23
CA ILE A 78 -9.28 0.90 -12.08
C ILE A 78 -10.05 -0.41 -11.96
N PRO A 79 -10.96 -0.55 -10.97
CA PRO A 79 -11.81 -1.74 -10.83
C PRO A 79 -12.54 -2.13 -12.12
N SER A 80 -12.12 -3.26 -12.69
CA SER A 80 -12.67 -3.82 -13.93
C SER A 80 -13.86 -4.77 -13.68
N GLY A 81 -14.55 -5.14 -14.75
CA GLY A 81 -15.62 -6.16 -14.73
C GLY A 81 -15.11 -7.59 -14.97
N VAL A 82 -13.79 -7.81 -14.99
CA VAL A 82 -13.20 -9.13 -15.26
C VAL A 82 -13.15 -9.95 -13.97
N PRO A 83 -13.79 -11.13 -13.91
CA PRO A 83 -13.78 -11.94 -12.69
C PRO A 83 -12.40 -12.50 -12.36
N PHE A 84 -12.08 -12.55 -11.07
CA PHE A 84 -10.89 -13.20 -10.54
C PHE A 84 -10.91 -14.71 -10.79
N LYS A 85 -9.72 -15.29 -10.91
CA LYS A 85 -9.49 -16.73 -11.03
C LYS A 85 -8.67 -17.24 -9.85
N ASN A 86 -8.81 -18.52 -9.54
CA ASN A 86 -7.93 -19.16 -8.55
C ASN A 86 -6.48 -19.04 -9.00
N GLY A 87 -5.60 -18.61 -8.10
CA GLY A 87 -4.18 -18.39 -8.37
C GLY A 87 -3.83 -16.96 -8.80
N ASP A 88 -4.82 -16.10 -9.06
CA ASP A 88 -4.56 -14.68 -9.29
C ASP A 88 -3.91 -14.05 -8.05
N ILE A 89 -2.88 -13.25 -8.29
CA ILE A 89 -2.23 -12.42 -7.28
C ILE A 89 -2.83 -11.03 -7.40
N VAL A 90 -3.62 -10.61 -6.41
CA VAL A 90 -4.42 -9.38 -6.49
C VAL A 90 -4.05 -8.47 -5.34
N ASN A 91 -3.62 -7.26 -5.68
CA ASN A 91 -3.43 -6.16 -4.75
C ASN A 91 -4.72 -5.34 -4.62
N PHE A 92 -5.02 -4.92 -3.39
CA PHE A 92 -6.10 -4.04 -3.02
C PHE A 92 -5.49 -2.88 -2.25
N ASP A 93 -5.59 -1.68 -2.79
CA ASP A 93 -4.98 -0.47 -2.25
C ASP A 93 -6.06 0.60 -2.05
N TYR A 94 -6.16 1.12 -0.83
CA TYR A 94 -7.32 1.88 -0.37
C TYR A 94 -6.99 2.93 0.69
N GLY A 95 -7.34 4.18 0.40
CA GLY A 95 -7.30 5.27 1.37
C GLY A 95 -8.66 5.57 2.02
N VAL A 96 -8.63 5.95 3.30
CA VAL A 96 -9.80 6.36 4.08
C VAL A 96 -9.60 7.75 4.67
N ILE A 97 -10.65 8.57 4.65
CA ILE A 97 -10.73 9.88 5.27
C ILE A 97 -11.70 9.84 6.46
N VAL A 98 -11.26 10.37 7.59
CA VAL A 98 -12.09 10.61 8.77
C VAL A 98 -11.73 11.98 9.35
N ASP A 99 -12.73 12.85 9.59
CA ASP A 99 -12.57 14.20 10.13
C ASP A 99 -11.40 15.01 9.50
N GLY A 100 -11.21 14.86 8.19
CA GLY A 100 -10.18 15.56 7.42
C GLY A 100 -8.78 14.92 7.48
N MET A 101 -8.60 13.82 8.21
CA MET A 101 -7.35 13.04 8.22
C MET A 101 -7.47 11.81 7.32
N VAL A 102 -6.40 11.52 6.59
CA VAL A 102 -6.26 10.45 5.61
C VAL A 102 -5.34 9.37 6.16
N THR A 103 -5.71 8.11 5.95
CA THR A 103 -4.82 6.95 6.07
C THR A 103 -4.82 6.17 4.78
N ASP A 104 -3.70 5.53 4.48
CA ASP A 104 -3.50 4.71 3.30
C ASP A 104 -2.91 3.35 3.64
N ALA A 105 -3.33 2.32 2.91
CA ALA A 105 -2.79 0.97 3.04
C ALA A 105 -3.23 0.06 1.89
N GLY A 106 -2.41 -0.96 1.67
CA GLY A 106 -2.58 -1.92 0.60
C GLY A 106 -2.19 -3.34 1.02
N LEU A 107 -2.87 -4.30 0.40
CA LEU A 107 -2.72 -5.72 0.68
C LEU A 107 -2.73 -6.51 -0.62
N THR A 108 -1.75 -7.39 -0.82
CA THR A 108 -1.80 -8.40 -1.89
C THR A 108 -2.16 -9.78 -1.34
N ILE A 109 -3.11 -10.46 -1.98
CA ILE A 109 -3.47 -11.86 -1.67
C ILE A 109 -3.43 -12.74 -2.90
N CYS A 110 -3.40 -14.05 -2.68
CA CYS A 110 -3.70 -15.03 -3.72
C CYS A 110 -5.17 -15.44 -3.66
N ILE A 111 -5.92 -15.24 -4.75
CA ILE A 111 -7.30 -15.70 -4.86
C ILE A 111 -7.34 -17.23 -4.80
N GLY A 112 -8.21 -17.78 -3.94
CA GLY A 112 -8.24 -19.22 -3.64
C GLY A 112 -7.18 -19.69 -2.64
N GLY A 113 -6.37 -18.78 -2.09
CA GLY A 113 -5.51 -19.00 -0.92
C GLY A 113 -4.23 -19.79 -1.15
N LYS A 114 -3.95 -20.26 -2.37
CA LYS A 114 -2.75 -21.07 -2.65
C LYS A 114 -1.97 -20.54 -3.87
N PRO A 115 -0.96 -19.68 -3.67
CA PRO A 115 -0.09 -19.24 -4.75
C PRO A 115 0.82 -20.38 -5.21
N ASP A 116 1.29 -20.29 -6.45
CA ASP A 116 2.42 -21.11 -6.92
C ASP A 116 3.73 -20.68 -6.23
N LYS A 117 4.84 -21.41 -6.47
CA LYS A 117 6.12 -21.13 -5.82
C LYS A 117 6.61 -19.70 -6.06
N ALA A 118 6.40 -19.17 -7.27
CA ALA A 118 6.80 -17.82 -7.62
C ALA A 118 5.92 -16.77 -6.94
N GLY A 119 4.59 -16.94 -6.94
CA GLY A 119 3.67 -16.07 -6.21
C GLY A 119 3.91 -16.08 -4.70
N ALA A 120 4.22 -17.25 -4.12
CA ALA A 120 4.56 -17.35 -2.70
C ALA A 120 5.84 -16.58 -2.36
N ARG A 121 6.87 -16.65 -3.22
CA ARG A 121 8.10 -15.87 -3.07
C ARG A 121 7.84 -14.38 -3.20
N LEU A 122 7.04 -13.98 -4.20
CA LEU A 122 6.65 -12.58 -4.41
C LEU A 122 5.97 -12.03 -3.14
N LEU A 123 4.84 -12.61 -2.73
CA LEU A 123 4.08 -12.15 -1.57
C LEU A 123 4.95 -12.07 -0.30
N LYS A 124 5.68 -13.14 0.00
CA LYS A 124 6.53 -13.20 1.18
C LYS A 124 7.64 -12.15 1.16
N GLY A 125 8.34 -12.00 0.04
CA GLY A 125 9.45 -11.05 -0.06
C GLY A 125 9.00 -9.61 0.06
N THR A 126 7.84 -9.27 -0.53
CA THR A 126 7.26 -7.92 -0.45
C THR A 126 6.80 -7.59 0.97
N GLU A 127 6.09 -8.50 1.62
CA GLU A 127 5.61 -8.32 3.00
C GLU A 127 6.76 -8.25 4.01
N GLU A 128 7.75 -9.14 3.92
CA GLU A 128 8.94 -9.09 4.77
C GLU A 128 9.73 -7.77 4.58
N ALA A 129 9.76 -7.24 3.35
CA ALA A 129 10.42 -5.97 3.07
C ALA A 129 9.69 -4.79 3.72
N LEU A 130 8.35 -4.79 3.69
CA LEU A 130 7.54 -3.78 4.36
C LEU A 130 7.90 -3.73 5.85
N TYR A 131 7.80 -4.86 6.54
CA TYR A 131 8.09 -4.90 7.98
C TYR A 131 9.55 -4.60 8.31
N ALA A 132 10.50 -4.96 7.45
CA ALA A 132 11.90 -4.56 7.61
C ALA A 132 12.08 -3.04 7.51
N GLY A 133 11.36 -2.38 6.59
CA GLY A 133 11.31 -0.91 6.49
C GLY A 133 10.69 -0.27 7.74
N ILE A 134 9.51 -0.75 8.15
CA ILE A 134 8.78 -0.27 9.34
C ILE A 134 9.66 -0.38 10.60
N ALA A 135 10.42 -1.47 10.75
CA ALA A 135 11.30 -1.67 11.90
C ALA A 135 12.38 -0.59 12.08
N MET A 136 12.70 0.19 11.04
CA MET A 136 13.65 1.28 11.09
C MET A 136 13.04 2.61 11.57
N VAL A 137 11.71 2.70 11.65
CA VAL A 137 10.98 3.93 11.96
C VAL A 137 11.13 4.28 13.45
N ARG A 138 11.66 5.48 13.72
CA ARG A 138 11.75 6.12 15.05
C ARG A 138 12.18 7.58 14.92
N GLU A 139 12.01 8.37 15.99
CA GLU A 139 12.63 9.71 16.10
C GLU A 139 14.12 9.65 15.71
N GLY A 140 14.53 10.55 14.79
CA GLY A 140 15.92 10.68 14.38
C GLY A 140 16.40 9.69 13.32
N ALA A 141 15.61 8.65 13.00
CA ALA A 141 15.88 7.80 11.84
C ALA A 141 15.76 8.60 10.54
N ARG A 142 16.39 8.14 9.46
CA ARG A 142 16.30 8.79 8.15
C ARG A 142 15.54 7.94 7.17
N VAL A 143 14.91 8.59 6.18
CA VAL A 143 14.21 7.90 5.07
C VAL A 143 15.09 6.81 4.45
N GLY A 144 16.37 7.10 4.19
CA GLY A 144 17.29 6.13 3.60
C GLY A 144 17.56 4.89 4.45
N ASP A 145 17.30 4.93 5.76
CA ASP A 145 17.38 3.74 6.64
C ASP A 145 16.23 2.76 6.33
N ILE A 146 15.01 3.29 6.15
CA ILE A 146 13.83 2.51 5.72
C ILE A 146 14.09 1.92 4.34
N SER A 147 14.47 2.76 3.38
CA SER A 147 14.71 2.38 1.99
C SER A 147 15.79 1.30 1.84
N ALA A 148 16.88 1.40 2.59
CA ALA A 148 17.96 0.40 2.56
C ALA A 148 17.55 -0.94 3.19
N ALA A 149 16.70 -0.92 4.22
CA ALA A 149 16.17 -2.14 4.84
C ALA A 149 15.22 -2.88 3.88
N ILE A 150 14.30 -2.16 3.24
CA ILE A 150 13.41 -2.69 2.20
C ILE A 150 14.24 -3.31 1.07
N GLU A 151 15.15 -2.55 0.47
CA GLU A 151 15.95 -3.01 -0.67
C GLU A 151 16.75 -4.28 -0.38
N LYS A 152 17.29 -4.40 0.84
CA LYS A 152 18.03 -5.58 1.26
C LYS A 152 17.17 -6.84 1.22
N ILE A 153 15.93 -6.78 1.73
CA ILE A 153 15.02 -7.92 1.73
C ILE A 153 14.57 -8.25 0.31
N LEU A 154 14.18 -7.25 -0.46
CA LEU A 154 13.71 -7.45 -1.84
C LEU A 154 14.78 -8.12 -2.72
N ARG A 155 16.05 -7.71 -2.57
CA ARG A 155 17.19 -8.34 -3.26
C ARG A 155 17.44 -9.77 -2.81
N ALA A 156 17.24 -10.09 -1.53
CA ALA A 156 17.41 -11.46 -1.02
C ALA A 156 16.33 -12.43 -1.55
N HIS A 157 15.19 -11.92 -2.00
CA HIS A 157 14.12 -12.70 -2.63
C HIS A 157 14.14 -12.67 -4.17
N ASP A 158 15.17 -12.08 -4.78
CA ASP A 158 15.29 -11.88 -6.23
C ASP A 158 14.07 -11.18 -6.85
N LEU A 159 13.56 -10.14 -6.18
CA LEU A 159 12.43 -9.35 -6.66
C LEU A 159 12.88 -8.07 -7.37
N GLY A 160 12.16 -7.71 -8.44
CA GLY A 160 12.26 -6.41 -9.07
C GLY A 160 11.72 -5.32 -8.14
N ILE A 161 12.39 -4.16 -8.09
CA ILE A 161 12.01 -3.02 -7.26
C ILE A 161 11.55 -1.90 -8.18
N VAL A 162 10.24 -1.63 -8.23
CA VAL A 162 9.69 -0.50 -8.98
C VAL A 162 10.25 0.79 -8.39
N ARG A 163 10.70 1.71 -9.25
CA ARG A 163 11.42 2.92 -8.81
C ARG A 163 10.68 4.21 -9.09
N GLU A 164 9.67 4.12 -9.94
CA GLU A 164 8.80 5.18 -10.39
C GLU A 164 7.68 5.49 -9.37
N LEU A 165 7.45 4.57 -8.42
CA LEU A 165 6.50 4.70 -7.30
C LEU A 165 7.24 4.48 -5.97
N VAL A 166 6.85 5.26 -4.97
CA VAL A 166 7.52 5.33 -3.67
C VAL A 166 6.50 5.64 -2.59
N GLY A 167 6.77 5.24 -1.35
CA GLY A 167 5.98 5.67 -0.21
C GLY A 167 6.02 7.17 0.00
N HIS A 168 5.17 7.66 0.87
CA HIS A 168 4.97 9.09 1.04
C HIS A 168 4.64 9.46 2.48
N GLY A 169 4.63 10.75 2.76
CA GLY A 169 3.89 11.26 3.90
C GLY A 169 2.38 11.16 3.66
N VAL A 170 1.60 10.95 4.72
CA VAL A 170 0.13 10.87 4.63
C VAL A 170 -0.51 11.47 5.88
N GLY A 171 -1.66 12.11 5.77
CA GLY A 171 -2.41 12.59 6.93
C GLY A 171 -3.37 13.73 6.62
N HIS A 172 -2.89 14.95 6.40
CA HIS A 172 -3.71 16.07 5.96
C HIS A 172 -4.08 15.96 4.49
N GLU A 173 -3.16 15.42 3.70
CA GLU A 173 -3.37 15.06 2.30
C GLU A 173 -3.09 13.57 2.11
N LEU A 174 -3.56 13.03 0.98
CA LEU A 174 -3.27 11.64 0.62
C LEU A 174 -1.77 11.44 0.41
N HIS A 175 -1.16 12.31 -0.41
CA HIS A 175 0.29 12.33 -0.65
C HIS A 175 0.91 13.63 -0.12
N GLU A 176 1.84 13.49 0.81
CA GLU A 176 2.66 14.56 1.37
C GLU A 176 4.15 14.19 1.30
N SER A 177 5.05 15.16 1.47
CA SER A 177 6.46 14.84 1.75
C SER A 177 6.61 14.14 3.10
N PRO A 178 7.63 13.28 3.32
CA PRO A 178 8.70 12.95 2.37
C PRO A 178 8.30 11.81 1.44
N GLU A 179 8.91 11.75 0.26
CA GLU A 179 8.99 10.51 -0.50
C GLU A 179 9.83 9.47 0.26
N ILE A 180 9.44 8.21 0.19
CA ILE A 180 10.06 7.07 0.87
C ILE A 180 10.32 5.98 -0.16
N PRO A 181 11.46 6.06 -0.89
CA PRO A 181 11.75 5.09 -1.92
C PRO A 181 11.95 3.68 -1.37
N ASN A 182 11.60 2.67 -2.16
CA ASN A 182 11.82 1.25 -1.86
C ASN A 182 13.27 0.79 -2.12
N TYR A 183 14.18 1.75 -2.32
CA TYR A 183 15.59 1.58 -2.63
C TYR A 183 16.38 2.78 -2.12
N GLY A 184 17.61 2.56 -1.62
CA GLY A 184 18.39 3.67 -1.10
C GLY A 184 19.58 3.28 -0.23
N ARG A 185 20.16 4.30 0.40
CA ARG A 185 21.35 4.17 1.25
C ARG A 185 21.02 4.59 2.68
N ALA A 186 21.33 3.72 3.64
CA ALA A 186 21.21 4.04 5.06
C ALA A 186 21.96 5.33 5.42
N GLY A 187 21.39 6.10 6.35
CA GLY A 187 21.92 7.38 6.81
C GLY A 187 21.68 8.57 5.86
N THR A 188 20.87 8.42 4.80
CA THR A 188 20.58 9.50 3.83
C THR A 188 19.11 9.91 3.84
N GLY A 189 18.79 11.05 3.22
CA GLY A 189 17.42 11.56 3.16
C GLY A 189 16.98 12.30 4.42
N MET A 190 15.69 12.65 4.46
CA MET A 190 15.08 13.45 5.53
C MET A 190 15.10 12.69 6.87
N VAL A 191 15.28 13.43 7.96
CA VAL A 191 15.18 12.90 9.33
C VAL A 191 13.71 12.85 9.74
N LEU A 192 13.26 11.69 10.25
CA LEU A 192 11.93 11.47 10.78
C LEU A 192 11.79 12.06 12.17
N ARG A 193 10.62 12.64 12.44
CA ARG A 193 10.26 13.25 13.71
C ARG A 193 8.99 12.61 14.25
N ALA A 194 8.92 12.40 15.55
CA ALA A 194 7.78 11.87 16.25
C ALA A 194 6.53 12.72 15.97
N GLY A 195 5.41 12.05 15.76
CA GLY A 195 4.16 12.66 15.29
C GLY A 195 4.04 12.72 13.77
N MET A 196 5.10 12.44 13.00
CA MET A 196 4.95 12.23 11.55
C MET A 196 4.23 10.92 11.26
N THR A 197 3.47 10.89 10.17
CA THR A 197 2.75 9.70 9.68
C THR A 197 3.13 9.45 8.23
N ILE A 198 3.55 8.24 7.91
CA ILE A 198 4.13 7.90 6.61
C ILE A 198 3.56 6.59 6.08
N ALA A 199 3.27 6.53 4.79
CA ALA A 199 3.00 5.33 4.04
C ALA A 199 4.33 4.67 3.63
N ILE A 200 4.50 3.40 3.98
CA ILE A 200 5.62 2.58 3.51
C ILE A 200 5.02 1.49 2.65
N GLU A 201 5.37 1.45 1.36
CA GLU A 201 4.70 0.63 0.35
C GLU A 201 5.69 -0.02 -0.64
N PRO A 202 6.35 -1.13 -0.27
CA PRO A 202 7.16 -1.89 -1.21
C PRO A 202 6.35 -2.38 -2.40
N ILE A 203 6.65 -1.86 -3.59
CA ILE A 203 6.06 -2.29 -4.86
C ILE A 203 7.09 -3.09 -5.64
N THR A 204 6.72 -4.32 -5.98
CA THR A 204 7.68 -5.35 -6.41
C THR A 204 7.17 -6.15 -7.59
N THR A 205 8.09 -6.65 -8.40
CA THR A 205 7.77 -7.52 -9.54
C THR A 205 8.57 -8.82 -9.50
N LEU A 206 8.06 -9.87 -10.14
CA LEU A 206 8.80 -11.13 -10.30
C LEU A 206 9.92 -11.05 -11.35
N GLY A 207 9.84 -10.10 -12.27
CA GLY A 207 10.78 -9.94 -13.37
C GLY A 207 11.42 -8.55 -13.37
N SER A 208 11.25 -7.83 -14.48
CA SER A 208 11.76 -6.49 -14.68
C SER A 208 11.09 -5.49 -13.73
N ARG A 209 11.89 -4.57 -13.18
CA ARG A 209 11.37 -3.42 -12.43
C ARG A 209 10.63 -2.38 -13.28
N LYS A 210 10.73 -2.46 -14.61
CA LYS A 210 10.23 -1.42 -15.50
C LYS A 210 8.72 -1.56 -15.66
N ILE A 211 8.05 -0.42 -15.67
CA ILE A 211 6.60 -0.32 -15.82
C ILE A 211 6.25 0.62 -16.96
N PHE A 212 4.99 0.56 -17.42
CA PHE A 212 4.41 1.52 -18.34
C PHE A 212 2.94 1.76 -17.98
N GLN A 213 2.41 2.94 -18.32
CA GLN A 213 1.01 3.27 -18.09
C GLN A 213 0.14 2.75 -19.24
N ALA A 214 -0.98 2.12 -18.89
CA ALA A 214 -1.99 1.68 -19.83
C ALA A 214 -2.75 2.86 -20.46
N HIS A 215 -3.51 2.57 -21.52
CA HIS A 215 -4.28 3.59 -22.23
C HIS A 215 -5.42 4.20 -21.38
N ASP A 216 -5.83 3.55 -20.29
CA ASP A 216 -6.85 4.10 -19.38
C ASP A 216 -6.36 5.33 -18.58
N GLY A 217 -5.07 5.66 -18.66
CA GLY A 217 -4.46 6.81 -18.01
C GLY A 217 -4.11 6.59 -16.53
N TRP A 218 -4.32 5.39 -16.00
CA TRP A 218 -4.15 5.08 -14.58
C TRP A 218 -3.33 3.82 -14.34
N THR A 219 -3.77 2.69 -14.92
CA THR A 219 -3.19 1.38 -14.64
C THR A 219 -1.72 1.32 -15.03
N LEU A 220 -0.86 0.95 -14.09
CA LEU A 220 0.57 0.72 -14.35
C LEU A 220 0.81 -0.78 -14.54
N LEU A 221 1.51 -1.16 -15.60
CA LEU A 221 1.74 -2.55 -15.98
C LEU A 221 3.23 -2.87 -16.01
N THR A 222 3.61 -4.10 -15.66
CA THR A 222 4.97 -4.58 -15.90
C THR A 222 5.26 -4.70 -17.40
N VAL A 223 6.45 -4.27 -17.83
CA VAL A 223 6.81 -4.33 -19.27
C VAL A 223 6.97 -5.74 -19.81
N ASP A 224 7.25 -6.72 -18.94
CA ASP A 224 7.52 -8.11 -19.29
C ASP A 224 6.35 -9.05 -18.98
N GLY A 225 5.23 -8.52 -18.51
CA GLY A 225 4.04 -9.30 -18.13
C GLY A 225 4.23 -10.12 -16.86
N SER A 226 5.32 -9.93 -16.11
CA SER A 226 5.53 -10.60 -14.82
C SER A 226 4.56 -10.06 -13.77
N ARG A 227 4.23 -10.92 -12.78
CA ARG A 227 3.34 -10.52 -11.68
C ARG A 227 4.00 -9.50 -10.76
N SER A 228 3.17 -8.66 -10.15
CA SER A 228 3.51 -7.62 -9.19
C SER A 228 2.81 -7.87 -7.85
N ALA A 229 3.35 -7.30 -6.78
CA ALA A 229 2.72 -7.24 -5.48
C ALA A 229 3.13 -5.95 -4.75
N GLN A 230 2.21 -5.44 -3.94
CA GLN A 230 2.40 -4.33 -3.02
C GLN A 230 1.79 -4.68 -1.65
N PHE A 231 2.48 -4.26 -0.60
CA PHE A 231 1.94 -4.23 0.76
C PHE A 231 2.25 -2.87 1.32
N GLU A 232 1.35 -2.34 2.13
CA GLU A 232 1.51 -1.01 2.68
C GLU A 232 0.87 -0.84 4.04
N HIS A 233 1.49 0.00 4.84
CA HIS A 233 0.87 0.54 6.04
C HIS A 233 1.12 2.05 6.17
N THR A 234 0.12 2.74 6.74
CA THR A 234 0.33 4.04 7.38
C THR A 234 0.94 3.83 8.77
N VAL A 235 2.10 4.42 8.98
CA VAL A 235 2.92 4.27 10.18
C VAL A 235 3.16 5.61 10.85
N LEU A 236 2.82 5.70 12.14
CA LEU A 236 3.16 6.82 13.01
C LEU A 236 4.58 6.67 13.55
N VAL A 237 5.40 7.69 13.37
CA VAL A 237 6.71 7.83 14.02
C VAL A 237 6.49 8.21 15.48
N THR A 238 7.06 7.44 16.41
CA THR A 238 7.00 7.72 17.86
C THR A 238 8.40 8.05 18.41
N PRO A 239 8.50 8.63 19.62
CA PRO A 239 9.81 8.92 20.23
C PRO A 239 10.70 7.69 20.41
N ARG A 240 10.13 6.47 20.45
CA ARG A 240 10.86 5.22 20.74
C ARG A 240 10.76 4.17 19.64
N GLY A 241 10.09 4.45 18.52
CA GLY A 241 9.81 3.46 17.49
C GLY A 241 8.68 3.92 16.58
N TYR A 242 7.71 3.05 16.39
CA TYR A 242 6.59 3.26 15.49
C TYR A 242 5.29 2.68 16.05
N GLU A 243 4.19 3.09 15.44
CA GLU A 243 2.87 2.48 15.59
C GLU A 243 2.27 2.31 14.19
N ILE A 244 1.83 1.09 13.85
CA ILE A 244 1.11 0.83 12.60
C ILE A 244 -0.36 1.19 12.83
N LEU A 245 -0.87 2.16 12.08
CA LEU A 245 -2.25 2.66 12.26
C LEU A 245 -3.28 1.83 11.49
N THR A 246 -2.85 1.11 10.45
CA THR A 246 -3.73 0.35 9.54
C THR A 246 -3.64 -1.15 9.76
N GLN A 247 -3.75 -1.60 11.02
CA GLN A 247 -3.86 -3.00 11.42
C GLN A 247 -5.01 -3.20 12.41
N VAL A 248 -5.64 -4.39 12.39
CA VAL A 248 -6.71 -4.83 13.31
C VAL A 248 -6.29 -6.05 14.12
#